data_AF-V5GNX2-F1
#
_entry.id   AF-V5GNX2-F1
#
_cell.length_a   1.000
_cell.length_b   1.000
_cell.length_c   1.000
_cell.angle_alpha   90.00
_cell.angle_beta   90.00
_cell.angle_gamma   90.00
#
_symmetry.space_group_name_H-M   'P 1'
#
loop_
_entity.id
_entity.type
_entity.pdbx_description
1 polymer ?
#
loop_
_entity_poly.entity_id
_entity_poly.type
_entity_poly.pdbx_seq_one_letter_code
_entity_poly.pdbx_strand_id
1 'polypeptide(L)'
;MKVEEVKSTVKTQRISAHSHIKGLGLDENGFAIQSAAGLVGQEQAREAAGVVVDMIRSKKMAGRAVLLAGPPGTGKTAIALAIAQELGTKVPFCPMVGSEVYSTEIKKTEVLMENFRRAIGLRIRETKEVYEGEVSELTPVETESPAGGYGKTVSHVIIGLRTAKGSKQLKLDPSIYEALQKEKVEVGDVIYIEATSGAVKRQGRSDAYATEFDLEAEEYVPLPKGDVHKKKEVVQDVTLHDLDAANAKPQGGQDVLSMMGQLLKPKKTEITDKLRREINKVVDKYIDQGIAELVPGVLFIDEVHMLDIETFTYLHRA
;
A
#
# COMPACT_ATOMS: atom_id res chain seq x y z
N MET A 1 -13.39 5.84 2.07
CA MET A 1 -12.07 6.34 1.63
C MET A 1 -11.38 5.21 0.89
N LYS A 2 -11.32 5.24 -0.45
CA LYS A 2 -10.56 4.22 -1.20
C LYS A 2 -9.09 4.62 -1.15
N VAL A 3 -8.37 4.06 -0.20
CA VAL A 3 -6.91 4.15 -0.18
C VAL A 3 -6.42 3.10 -1.17
N GLU A 4 -5.59 3.50 -2.14
CA GLU A 4 -4.94 2.52 -3.01
C GLU A 4 -4.06 1.62 -2.14
N GLU A 5 -4.49 0.38 -1.98
CA GLU A 5 -3.66 -0.67 -1.41
C GLU A 5 -2.43 -0.81 -2.31
N VAL A 6 -1.23 -0.73 -1.74
CA VAL A 6 0.02 -0.96 -2.47
C VAL A 6 0.06 -2.43 -2.88
N LYS A 7 -0.64 -2.76 -3.97
CA LYS A 7 -0.53 -4.06 -4.62
C LYS A 7 0.90 -4.15 -5.12
N SER A 8 1.65 -5.13 -4.62
CA SER A 8 2.95 -5.45 -5.20
C SER A 8 2.70 -5.77 -6.66
N THR A 9 3.05 -4.83 -7.53
CA THR A 9 3.05 -5.09 -8.96
C THR A 9 4.18 -6.09 -9.17
N VAL A 10 3.85 -7.37 -9.25
CA VAL A 10 4.71 -8.39 -9.87
C VAL A 10 4.70 -8.10 -11.37
N LYS A 11 5.09 -6.87 -11.76
CA LYS A 11 5.55 -6.56 -13.09
C LYS A 11 6.90 -7.25 -13.20
N THR A 12 7.04 -8.05 -14.26
CA THR A 12 8.31 -8.57 -14.78
C THR A 12 9.44 -7.62 -14.41
N GLN A 13 10.30 -8.03 -13.47
CA GLN A 13 11.37 -7.17 -12.96
C GLN A 13 12.24 -6.77 -14.15
N ARG A 14 12.08 -5.53 -14.63
CA ARG A 14 13.01 -4.96 -15.60
C ARG A 14 14.38 -5.02 -14.95
N ILE A 15 15.36 -5.63 -15.63
CA ILE A 15 16.73 -5.70 -15.16
C ILE A 15 17.26 -4.27 -15.06
N SER A 16 17.23 -3.71 -13.85
CA SER A 16 17.89 -2.45 -13.50
C SER A 16 19.38 -2.71 -13.27
N ALA A 17 20.21 -1.67 -13.42
CA ALA A 17 21.65 -1.72 -13.16
C ALA A 17 22.00 -2.32 -11.78
N HIS A 18 21.10 -2.22 -10.81
CA HIS A 18 21.28 -2.72 -9.44
C HIS A 18 20.37 -3.91 -9.07
N SER A 19 19.73 -4.57 -10.04
CA SER A 19 18.83 -5.72 -9.80
C SER A 19 19.50 -6.94 -9.14
N HIS A 20 20.83 -7.03 -9.26
CA HIS A 20 21.66 -8.08 -8.66
C HIS A 20 21.85 -7.92 -7.14
N ILE A 21 21.58 -6.75 -6.58
CA ILE A 21 21.76 -6.46 -5.14
C ILE A 21 20.59 -7.05 -4.36
N LYS A 22 20.89 -7.91 -3.39
CA LYS A 22 19.91 -8.62 -2.55
C LYS A 22 20.04 -8.33 -1.06
N GLY A 23 21.07 -7.60 -0.63
CA GLY A 23 21.33 -7.26 0.78
C GLY A 23 22.76 -6.81 0.98
N LEU A 24 23.16 -6.62 2.24
CA LEU A 24 24.52 -6.19 2.58
C LEU A 24 25.54 -7.34 2.54
N GLY A 25 25.10 -8.59 2.63
CA GLY A 25 25.97 -9.78 2.58
C GLY A 25 26.94 -9.87 3.76
N LEU A 26 26.45 -9.53 4.95
CA LEU A 26 27.18 -9.67 6.21
C LEU A 26 26.95 -11.06 6.81
N ASP A 27 27.88 -11.54 7.61
CA ASP A 27 27.69 -12.73 8.44
C ASP A 27 26.90 -12.41 9.73
N GLU A 28 26.69 -13.42 10.58
CA GLU A 28 25.94 -13.28 11.84
C GLU A 28 26.63 -12.35 12.86
N ASN A 29 27.94 -12.11 12.70
CA ASN A 29 28.72 -11.22 13.56
C ASN A 29 28.81 -9.79 12.99
N GLY A 30 28.24 -9.54 11.82
CA GLY A 30 28.26 -8.25 11.14
C GLY A 30 29.49 -8.00 10.27
N PHE A 31 30.34 -9.00 10.02
CA PHE A 31 31.49 -8.89 9.13
C PHE A 31 31.09 -9.09 7.66
N ALA A 32 31.70 -8.34 6.76
CA ALA A 32 31.38 -8.44 5.35
C ALA A 32 32.01 -9.69 4.71
N ILE A 33 31.18 -10.49 4.03
CA ILE A 33 31.66 -11.59 3.22
C ILE A 33 32.10 -11.03 1.85
N GLN A 34 33.32 -11.37 1.42
CA GLN A 34 33.99 -10.79 0.24
C GLN A 34 33.12 -10.73 -1.03
N SER A 35 32.31 -11.77 -1.28
CA SER A 35 31.30 -11.76 -2.34
C SER A 35 30.02 -12.42 -1.84
N ALA A 36 29.00 -11.61 -1.56
CA ALA A 36 27.73 -12.07 -1.02
C ALA A 36 26.60 -11.09 -1.33
N ALA A 37 25.38 -11.61 -1.45
CA ALA A 37 24.15 -10.83 -1.68
C ALA A 37 24.22 -9.83 -2.86
N GLY A 38 25.04 -10.13 -3.87
CA GLY A 38 25.25 -9.30 -5.05
C GLY A 38 26.31 -8.20 -4.90
N LEU A 39 26.86 -7.97 -3.71
CA LEU A 39 27.97 -7.05 -3.48
C LEU A 39 29.31 -7.79 -3.49
N VAL A 40 30.36 -7.11 -3.95
CA VAL A 40 31.74 -7.63 -4.00
C VAL A 40 32.67 -6.58 -3.40
N GLY A 41 33.50 -6.98 -2.44
CA GLY A 41 34.38 -6.07 -1.70
C GLY A 41 33.59 -5.04 -0.90
N GLN A 42 34.12 -3.81 -0.83
CA GLN A 42 33.60 -2.69 -0.02
C GLN A 42 33.26 -3.09 1.42
N GLU A 43 34.10 -3.93 2.02
CA GLU A 43 33.85 -4.60 3.30
C GLU A 43 33.51 -3.59 4.40
N GLN A 44 34.40 -2.63 4.66
CA GLN A 44 34.20 -1.60 5.70
C GLN A 44 32.92 -0.79 5.51
N ALA A 45 32.58 -0.44 4.26
CA ALA A 45 31.37 0.34 3.98
C ALA A 45 30.10 -0.49 4.18
N ARG A 46 30.14 -1.79 3.90
CA ARG A 46 29.04 -2.74 4.13
C ARG A 46 28.84 -3.01 5.61
N GLU A 47 29.92 -3.21 6.36
CA GLU A 47 29.89 -3.38 7.82
C GLU A 47 29.30 -2.14 8.50
N ALA A 48 29.78 -0.94 8.12
CA ALA A 48 29.23 0.31 8.61
C ALA A 48 27.74 0.48 8.25
N ALA A 49 27.34 0.07 7.04
CA ALA A 49 25.93 0.04 6.63
C ALA A 49 25.11 -0.95 7.46
N GLY A 50 25.68 -2.08 7.89
CA GLY A 50 25.06 -3.03 8.81
C GLY A 50 24.71 -2.38 10.14
N VAL A 51 25.67 -1.63 10.72
CA VAL A 51 25.42 -0.84 11.94
C VAL A 51 24.30 0.18 11.72
N VAL A 52 24.24 0.82 10.55
CA VAL A 52 23.14 1.74 10.21
C VAL A 52 21.80 1.00 10.17
N VAL A 53 21.72 -0.18 9.54
CA VAL A 53 20.51 -1.02 9.52
C VAL A 53 20.05 -1.37 10.93
N ASP A 54 20.98 -1.74 11.81
CA ASP A 54 20.66 -2.08 13.20
C ASP A 54 20.17 -0.85 14.00
N MET A 55 20.74 0.32 13.76
CA MET A 55 20.25 1.57 14.34
C MET A 55 18.83 1.91 13.85
N ILE A 56 18.50 1.63 12.58
CA ILE A 56 17.15 1.81 12.04
C ILE A 56 16.18 0.83 12.69
N ARG A 57 16.51 -0.47 12.73
CA ARG A 57 15.69 -1.52 13.34
C ARG A 57 15.44 -1.28 14.84
N SER A 58 16.44 -0.75 15.55
CA SER A 58 16.32 -0.38 16.96
C SER A 58 15.66 0.98 17.22
N LYS A 59 15.18 1.67 16.18
CA LYS A 59 14.51 2.99 16.26
C LYS A 59 15.39 4.08 16.90
N LYS A 60 16.72 4.00 16.75
CA LYS A 60 17.71 4.94 17.32
C LYS A 60 18.32 5.93 16.31
N MET A 61 17.80 5.98 15.08
CA MET A 61 18.28 6.87 14.01
C MET A 61 17.65 8.26 13.98
N ALA A 62 16.72 8.58 14.89
CA ALA A 62 16.04 9.87 14.90
C ALA A 62 17.04 11.04 14.92
N GLY A 63 16.89 11.98 13.97
CA GLY A 63 17.72 13.18 13.86
C GLY A 63 19.14 12.95 13.33
N ARG A 64 19.42 11.81 12.67
CA ARG A 64 20.74 11.51 12.11
C ARG A 64 20.68 11.41 10.59
N ALA A 65 21.71 11.93 9.93
CA ALA A 65 21.95 11.74 8.50
C ALA A 65 23.21 10.89 8.29
N VAL A 66 23.22 10.08 7.24
CA VAL A 66 24.37 9.28 6.81
C VAL A 66 24.84 9.82 5.46
N LEU A 67 26.12 10.20 5.39
CA LEU A 67 26.75 10.63 4.15
C LEU A 67 27.59 9.50 3.56
N LEU A 68 27.22 9.04 2.36
CA LEU A 68 28.05 8.14 1.58
C LEU A 68 28.99 8.96 0.70
N ALA A 69 30.27 9.04 1.07
CA ALA A 69 31.28 9.79 0.33
C ALA A 69 32.23 8.84 -0.42
N GLY A 70 32.61 9.21 -1.64
CA GLY A 70 33.57 8.45 -2.44
C GLY A 70 33.50 8.79 -3.92
N PRO A 71 34.50 8.40 -4.72
CA PRO A 71 34.53 8.64 -6.16
C PRO A 71 33.28 8.11 -6.89
N PRO A 72 32.94 8.63 -8.09
CA PRO A 72 31.88 8.04 -8.91
C PRO A 72 32.18 6.58 -9.24
N GLY A 73 31.13 5.74 -9.36
CA GLY A 73 31.28 4.32 -9.70
C GLY A 73 31.77 3.40 -8.58
N THR A 74 31.92 3.88 -7.35
CA THR A 74 32.43 3.08 -6.20
C THR A 74 31.35 2.35 -5.39
N GLY A 75 30.09 2.33 -5.86
CA GLY A 75 29.02 1.55 -5.23
C GLY A 75 28.22 2.26 -4.13
N LYS A 76 28.25 3.60 -4.05
CA LYS A 76 27.45 4.36 -3.07
C LYS A 76 25.95 4.05 -3.17
N THR A 77 25.37 4.20 -4.36
CA THR A 77 23.96 3.86 -4.64
C THR A 77 23.68 2.37 -4.43
N ALA A 78 24.66 1.50 -4.70
CA ALA A 78 24.55 0.06 -4.47
C ALA A 78 24.40 -0.27 -2.97
N ILE A 79 25.20 0.38 -2.11
CA ILE A 79 25.10 0.22 -0.65
C ILE A 79 23.76 0.77 -0.13
N ALA A 80 23.30 1.92 -0.63
CA ALA A 80 21.99 2.47 -0.23
C ALA A 80 20.83 1.52 -0.57
N LEU A 81 20.86 0.90 -1.75
CA LEU A 81 19.88 -0.11 -2.14
C LEU A 81 20.03 -1.40 -1.31
N ALA A 82 21.25 -1.79 -0.96
CA ALA A 82 21.48 -2.94 -0.09
C ALA A 82 20.89 -2.72 1.32
N ILE A 83 21.02 -1.51 1.89
CA ILE A 83 20.34 -1.11 3.13
C ILE A 83 18.82 -1.27 2.99
N ALA A 84 18.25 -0.82 1.87
CA ALA A 84 16.81 -0.96 1.60
C ALA A 84 16.37 -2.44 1.58
N GLN A 85 17.12 -3.30 0.89
CA GLN A 85 16.85 -4.73 0.85
C GLN A 85 16.96 -5.38 2.23
N GLU A 86 17.95 -4.98 3.02
CA GLU A 86 18.18 -5.49 4.37
C GLU A 86 17.05 -5.10 5.36
N LEU A 87 16.49 -3.89 5.21
CA LEU A 87 15.34 -3.45 6.00
C LEU A 87 14.04 -4.17 5.60
N GLY A 88 14.01 -4.73 4.39
CA GLY A 88 12.90 -5.51 3.86
C GLY A 88 11.81 -4.66 3.20
N THR A 89 10.93 -5.33 2.44
CA THR A 89 9.86 -4.70 1.65
C THR A 89 8.81 -3.95 2.46
N LYS A 90 8.82 -4.15 3.78
CA LYS A 90 7.90 -3.56 4.74
C LYS A 90 8.35 -2.19 5.26
N VAL A 91 9.58 -1.78 4.95
CA VAL A 91 10.14 -0.49 5.34
C VAL A 91 10.15 0.42 4.11
N PRO A 92 9.55 1.61 4.17
CA PRO A 92 9.56 2.53 3.03
C PRO A 92 10.99 2.92 2.67
N PHE A 93 11.36 2.78 1.40
CA PHE A 93 12.60 3.29 0.85
C PHE A 93 12.28 4.28 -0.26
N CYS A 94 12.62 5.54 -0.05
CA CYS A 94 12.32 6.64 -0.95
C CYS A 94 13.63 7.16 -1.56
N PRO A 95 14.02 6.69 -2.76
CA PRO A 95 15.13 7.29 -3.48
C PRO A 95 14.67 8.60 -4.15
N MET A 96 15.50 9.64 -4.06
CA MET A 96 15.36 10.89 -4.79
C MET A 96 16.73 11.37 -5.28
N VAL A 97 16.79 11.99 -6.46
CA VAL A 97 18.01 12.69 -6.89
C VAL A 97 17.93 14.15 -6.43
N GLY A 98 19.04 14.73 -5.98
CA GLY A 98 19.08 16.11 -5.45
C GLY A 98 18.50 17.15 -6.42
N SER A 99 18.68 16.97 -7.74
CA SER A 99 18.10 17.84 -8.75
C SER A 99 16.56 17.80 -8.83
N GLU A 100 15.91 16.75 -8.32
CA GLU A 100 14.45 16.63 -8.33
C GLU A 100 13.74 17.63 -7.40
N VAL A 101 14.48 18.24 -6.46
CA VAL A 101 14.00 19.32 -5.60
C VAL A 101 13.55 20.54 -6.39
N TYR A 102 14.13 20.78 -7.56
CA TYR A 102 13.82 21.94 -8.38
C TYR A 102 12.59 21.67 -9.25
N SER A 103 11.46 22.25 -8.86
CA SER A 103 10.18 22.13 -9.55
C SER A 103 9.63 23.50 -9.96
N THR A 104 8.93 23.54 -11.09
CA THR A 104 8.20 24.73 -11.57
C THR A 104 6.78 24.82 -11.00
N GLU A 105 6.25 23.71 -10.47
CA GLU A 105 4.87 23.62 -9.98
C GLU A 105 4.75 23.84 -8.46
N ILE A 106 5.77 23.43 -7.70
CA ILE A 106 5.78 23.46 -6.23
C ILE A 106 7.14 23.92 -5.71
N LYS A 107 7.17 24.51 -4.51
CA LYS A 107 8.42 24.94 -3.87
C LYS A 107 9.37 23.78 -3.57
N LYS A 108 10.67 24.07 -3.56
CA LYS A 108 11.75 23.14 -3.17
C LYS A 108 11.50 22.45 -1.82
N THR A 109 11.09 23.24 -0.82
CA THR A 109 10.78 22.73 0.52
C THR A 109 9.60 21.77 0.53
N GLU A 110 8.63 21.98 -0.37
CA GLU A 110 7.48 21.10 -0.49
C GLU A 110 7.87 19.77 -1.13
N VAL A 111 8.73 19.78 -2.15
CA VAL A 111 9.27 18.54 -2.74
C VAL A 111 10.00 17.70 -1.69
N LEU A 112 10.83 18.34 -0.86
CA LEU A 112 11.52 17.65 0.24
C LEU A 112 10.53 17.07 1.24
N MET A 113 9.53 17.85 1.64
CA MET A 113 8.53 17.41 2.61
C MET A 113 7.68 16.26 2.09
N GLU A 114 7.31 16.26 0.81
CA GLU A 114 6.65 15.11 0.16
C GLU A 114 7.52 13.85 0.25
N ASN A 115 8.82 13.96 -0.03
CA ASN A 115 9.73 12.82 0.05
C ASN A 115 9.96 12.33 1.49
N PHE A 116 10.02 13.22 2.49
CA PHE A 116 9.99 12.82 3.90
C PHE A 116 8.71 12.06 4.25
N ARG A 117 7.55 12.57 3.83
CA ARG A 117 6.25 11.94 4.06
C ARG A 117 6.13 10.56 3.38
N ARG A 118 6.78 10.36 2.24
CA ARG A 118 6.89 9.05 1.56
C ARG A 118 7.80 8.07 2.30
N ALA A 119 8.86 8.58 2.91
CA ALA A 119 9.79 7.78 3.70
C ALA A 119 9.24 7.39 5.08
N ILE A 120 8.09 7.92 5.51
CA ILE A 120 7.47 7.57 6.79
C ILE A 120 6.22 6.72 6.53
N GLY A 121 6.29 5.47 6.97
CA GLY A 121 5.19 4.51 6.91
C GLY A 121 4.34 4.53 8.17
N LEU A 122 3.08 4.14 8.02
CA LEU A 122 2.12 3.87 9.07
C LEU A 122 1.55 2.49 8.81
N ARG A 123 1.79 1.57 9.75
CA ARG A 123 1.23 0.22 9.73
C ARG A 123 -0.03 0.21 10.56
N ILE A 124 -1.18 0.08 9.90
CA ILE A 124 -2.49 0.04 10.53
C ILE A 124 -2.89 -1.44 10.67
N ARG A 125 -3.29 -1.84 11.88
CA ARG A 125 -3.82 -3.18 12.16
C ARG A 125 -5.28 -3.05 12.53
N GLU A 126 -6.16 -3.52 11.66
CA GLU A 126 -7.59 -3.50 11.88
C GLU A 126 -8.13 -4.93 11.90
N THR A 127 -8.99 -5.23 12.87
CA THR A 127 -9.77 -6.47 12.85
C THR A 127 -11.07 -6.21 12.12
N LYS A 128 -11.24 -6.83 10.96
CA LYS A 128 -12.44 -6.72 10.14
C LYS A 128 -13.32 -7.96 10.30
N GLU A 129 -14.62 -7.75 10.45
CA GLU A 129 -15.60 -8.83 10.37
C GLU A 129 -15.93 -9.10 8.91
N VAL A 130 -15.77 -10.36 8.50
CA VAL A 130 -15.83 -10.73 7.08
C VAL A 130 -16.67 -11.98 6.89
N TYR A 131 -17.41 -11.98 5.79
CA TYR A 131 -18.09 -13.15 5.26
C TYR A 131 -17.33 -13.62 4.03
N GLU A 132 -16.80 -14.84 4.08
CA GLU A 132 -16.03 -15.43 3.00
C GLU A 132 -16.57 -16.81 2.67
N GLY A 133 -16.75 -17.10 1.38
CA GLY A 133 -17.27 -18.37 0.92
C GLY A 133 -17.57 -18.39 -0.57
N GLU A 134 -17.77 -19.59 -1.08
CA GLU A 134 -18.36 -19.85 -2.38
C GLU A 134 -19.84 -19.47 -2.37
N VAL A 135 -20.29 -18.72 -3.38
CA VAL A 135 -21.70 -18.36 -3.55
C VAL A 135 -22.48 -19.59 -3.98
N SER A 136 -23.36 -20.10 -3.12
CA SER A 136 -24.23 -21.24 -3.41
C SER A 136 -25.60 -20.82 -3.96
N GLU A 137 -26.07 -19.65 -3.55
CA GLU A 137 -27.32 -19.05 -4.03
C GLU A 137 -27.17 -17.52 -4.06
N LEU A 138 -27.80 -16.88 -5.03
CA LEU A 138 -27.89 -15.43 -5.13
C LEU A 138 -29.28 -15.09 -5.66
N THR A 139 -30.16 -14.59 -4.80
CA THR A 139 -31.56 -14.34 -5.13
C THR A 139 -31.97 -12.92 -4.68
N PRO A 140 -32.17 -11.98 -5.62
CA PRO A 140 -32.73 -10.68 -5.30
C PRO A 140 -34.23 -10.79 -4.99
N VAL A 141 -34.67 -10.11 -3.94
CA VAL A 141 -36.08 -10.04 -3.53
C VAL A 141 -36.63 -8.68 -3.89
N GLU A 142 -37.52 -8.65 -4.87
CA GLU A 142 -38.16 -7.43 -5.37
C GLU A 142 -39.42 -7.07 -4.57
N THR A 143 -39.65 -5.78 -4.37
CA THR A 143 -40.89 -5.22 -3.81
C THR A 143 -41.46 -4.14 -4.74
N GLU A 144 -42.75 -3.86 -4.61
CA GLU A 144 -43.38 -2.74 -5.32
C GLU A 144 -42.84 -1.40 -4.81
N SER A 145 -42.51 -0.49 -5.72
CA SER A 145 -41.92 0.80 -5.37
C SER A 145 -42.91 1.67 -4.57
N PRO A 146 -42.52 2.20 -3.39
CA PRO A 146 -43.38 3.11 -2.61
C PRO A 146 -43.73 4.41 -3.33
N ALA A 147 -42.98 4.77 -4.39
CA ALA A 147 -43.12 6.03 -5.11
C ALA A 147 -44.15 6.01 -6.26
N GLY A 148 -45.02 5.00 -6.34
CA GLY A 148 -46.16 4.97 -7.27
C GLY A 148 -45.80 4.93 -8.76
N GLY A 149 -44.53 4.65 -9.10
CA GLY A 149 -44.06 4.44 -10.47
C GLY A 149 -43.98 2.96 -10.81
N TYR A 150 -44.35 2.60 -12.05
CA TYR A 150 -44.16 1.25 -12.61
C TYR A 150 -42.68 0.86 -12.55
N GLY A 151 -42.30 0.09 -11.54
CA GLY A 151 -40.95 -0.41 -11.36
C GLY A 151 -40.87 -1.28 -10.11
N LYS A 152 -40.35 -2.49 -10.27
CA LYS A 152 -39.97 -3.34 -9.15
C LYS A 152 -38.63 -2.86 -8.61
N THR A 153 -38.54 -2.62 -7.31
CA THR A 153 -37.28 -2.24 -6.65
C THR A 153 -36.75 -3.41 -5.82
N VAL A 154 -35.44 -3.66 -5.85
CA VAL A 154 -34.84 -4.70 -5.03
C VAL A 154 -34.86 -4.24 -3.57
N SER A 155 -35.51 -5.01 -2.71
CA SER A 155 -35.64 -4.71 -1.27
C SER A 155 -34.49 -5.28 -0.44
N HIS A 156 -33.99 -6.46 -0.82
CA HIS A 156 -32.84 -7.13 -0.23
C HIS A 156 -32.39 -8.26 -1.14
N VAL A 157 -31.18 -8.77 -0.92
CA VAL A 157 -30.66 -9.98 -1.56
C VAL A 157 -30.50 -11.07 -0.53
N ILE A 158 -30.90 -12.28 -0.89
CA ILE A 158 -30.55 -13.49 -0.16
C ILE A 158 -29.34 -14.10 -0.85
N ILE A 159 -28.25 -14.28 -0.11
CA ILE A 159 -27.04 -14.94 -0.58
C ILE A 159 -26.71 -16.09 0.35
N GLY A 160 -26.36 -17.24 -0.22
CA GLY A 160 -25.82 -18.37 0.53
C GLY A 160 -24.34 -18.47 0.25
N LEU A 161 -23.57 -18.54 1.34
CA LEU A 161 -22.13 -18.70 1.28
C LEU A 161 -21.74 -20.05 1.86
N ARG A 162 -20.87 -20.78 1.16
CA ARG A 162 -20.38 -22.09 1.53
C ARG A 162 -18.87 -22.07 1.73
N THR A 163 -18.41 -22.76 2.77
CA THR A 163 -16.99 -23.03 3.06
C THR A 163 -16.80 -24.53 3.25
N ALA A 164 -15.56 -24.96 3.44
CA ALA A 164 -15.25 -26.35 3.79
C ALA A 164 -15.85 -26.79 5.14
N LYS A 165 -16.12 -25.87 6.07
CA LYS A 165 -16.64 -26.18 7.41
C LYS A 165 -18.17 -26.13 7.49
N GLY A 166 -18.81 -25.31 6.67
CA GLY A 166 -20.27 -25.17 6.67
C GLY A 166 -20.77 -24.10 5.71
N SER A 167 -22.09 -23.92 5.67
CA SER A 167 -22.77 -22.90 4.88
C SER A 167 -23.57 -21.95 5.75
N LYS A 168 -23.83 -20.74 5.24
CA LYS A 168 -24.65 -19.74 5.90
C LYS A 168 -25.40 -18.92 4.86
N GLN A 169 -26.71 -18.76 5.08
CA GLN A 169 -27.53 -17.82 4.31
C GLN A 169 -27.53 -16.45 4.99
N LEU A 170 -27.43 -15.40 4.18
CA LEU A 170 -27.36 -14.01 4.61
C LEU A 170 -28.40 -13.20 3.84
N LYS A 171 -29.03 -12.28 4.55
CA LYS A 171 -29.87 -11.24 3.97
C LYS A 171 -29.06 -9.96 3.90
N LEU A 172 -28.81 -9.48 2.68
CA LEU A 172 -27.99 -8.32 2.38
C LEU A 172 -28.84 -7.13 1.93
N ASP A 173 -28.36 -5.94 2.22
CA ASP A 173 -28.94 -4.67 1.77
C ASP A 173 -28.85 -4.52 0.23
N PRO A 174 -29.80 -3.85 -0.43
CA PRO A 174 -29.76 -3.60 -1.87
C PRO A 174 -28.46 -2.97 -2.37
N SER A 175 -27.81 -2.12 -1.58
CA SER A 175 -26.52 -1.51 -1.95
C SER A 175 -25.40 -2.55 -2.16
N ILE A 176 -25.45 -3.67 -1.43
CA ILE A 176 -24.49 -4.77 -1.58
C ILE A 176 -24.79 -5.57 -2.86
N TYR A 177 -26.06 -5.62 -3.29
CA TYR A 177 -26.41 -6.24 -4.57
C TYR A 177 -25.80 -5.49 -5.76
N GLU A 178 -25.83 -4.16 -5.74
CA GLU A 178 -25.16 -3.34 -6.75
C GLU A 178 -23.65 -3.60 -6.78
N ALA A 179 -23.03 -3.78 -5.61
CA ALA A 179 -21.62 -4.15 -5.51
C ALA A 179 -21.34 -5.56 -6.08
N LEU A 180 -22.19 -6.55 -5.80
CA LEU A 180 -22.10 -7.90 -6.35
C LEU A 180 -22.22 -7.88 -7.89
N GLN A 181 -23.16 -7.11 -8.44
CA GLN A 181 -23.32 -6.94 -9.89
C GLN A 181 -22.11 -6.26 -10.53
N LYS A 182 -21.56 -5.23 -9.87
CA LYS A 182 -20.38 -4.51 -10.36
C LYS A 182 -19.14 -5.40 -10.42
N GLU A 183 -18.97 -6.29 -9.45
CA GLU A 183 -17.91 -7.29 -9.40
C GLU A 183 -18.22 -8.53 -10.25
N LYS A 184 -19.37 -8.56 -10.94
CA LYS A 184 -19.86 -9.68 -11.76
C LYS A 184 -19.84 -11.02 -11.02
N VAL A 185 -20.33 -11.00 -9.79
CA VAL A 185 -20.37 -12.19 -8.95
C VAL A 185 -21.48 -13.13 -9.41
N GLU A 186 -21.14 -14.40 -9.57
CA GLU A 186 -22.04 -15.48 -9.94
C GLU A 186 -22.05 -16.60 -8.91
N VAL A 187 -23.03 -17.50 -9.03
CA VAL A 187 -23.05 -18.76 -8.26
C VAL A 187 -21.84 -19.61 -8.68
N GLY A 188 -21.11 -20.12 -7.69
CA GLY A 188 -19.85 -20.83 -7.88
C GLY A 188 -18.60 -19.95 -7.74
N ASP A 189 -18.74 -18.63 -7.58
CA ASP A 189 -17.59 -17.77 -7.28
C ASP A 189 -17.27 -17.77 -5.79
N VAL A 190 -15.98 -17.71 -5.45
CA VAL A 190 -15.53 -17.44 -4.09
C VAL A 190 -15.41 -15.93 -3.89
N ILE A 191 -16.13 -15.42 -2.90
CA ILE A 191 -16.19 -13.99 -2.63
C ILE A 191 -15.84 -13.67 -1.19
N TYR A 192 -15.49 -12.40 -0.99
CA TYR A 192 -15.23 -11.79 0.29
C TYR A 192 -16.15 -10.57 0.45
N ILE A 193 -16.90 -10.50 1.55
CA ILE A 193 -17.76 -9.38 1.92
C ILE A 193 -17.33 -8.85 3.27
N GLU A 194 -16.99 -7.56 3.35
CA GLU A 194 -16.72 -6.87 4.61
C GLU A 194 -18.04 -6.47 5.29
N ALA A 195 -18.27 -6.92 6.52
CA ALA A 195 -19.54 -6.77 7.22
C ALA A 195 -19.92 -5.30 7.49
N THR A 196 -18.92 -4.45 7.74
CA THR A 196 -19.14 -3.03 8.11
C THR A 196 -19.35 -2.13 6.89
N SER A 197 -18.56 -2.32 5.83
CA SER A 197 -18.58 -1.45 4.65
C SER A 197 -19.52 -1.95 3.55
N GLY A 198 -19.91 -3.23 3.58
CA GLY A 198 -20.60 -3.87 2.48
C GLY A 198 -19.73 -4.06 1.23
N ALA A 199 -18.42 -3.79 1.31
CA ALA A 199 -17.51 -3.96 0.18
C ALA A 199 -17.37 -5.43 -0.18
N VAL A 200 -17.58 -5.72 -1.47
CA VAL A 200 -17.50 -7.06 -2.05
C VAL A 200 -16.25 -7.15 -2.92
N LYS A 201 -15.58 -8.30 -2.89
CA LYS A 201 -14.46 -8.64 -3.76
C LYS A 201 -14.59 -10.07 -4.26
N ARG A 202 -14.62 -10.27 -5.58
CA ARG A 202 -14.53 -11.60 -6.22
C ARG A 202 -13.09 -12.09 -6.12
N GLN A 203 -12.85 -13.26 -5.52
CA GLN A 203 -11.52 -13.86 -5.43
C GLN A 203 -11.21 -14.73 -6.64
N GLY A 204 -12.22 -15.39 -7.19
CA GLY A 204 -12.09 -16.27 -8.35
C GLY A 204 -13.22 -17.28 -8.42
N ARG A 205 -13.18 -18.16 -9.42
CA ARG A 205 -14.13 -19.26 -9.58
C ARG A 205 -13.75 -20.40 -8.63
N SER A 206 -14.72 -21.08 -8.02
CA SER A 206 -14.43 -22.23 -7.15
C SER A 206 -13.83 -23.39 -7.96
N ASP A 207 -12.82 -24.05 -7.40
CA ASP A 207 -12.16 -25.22 -7.98
C ASP A 207 -13.11 -26.41 -8.20
N ALA A 208 -14.23 -26.46 -7.46
CA ALA A 208 -15.31 -27.44 -7.68
C ALA A 208 -15.94 -27.34 -9.07
N TYR A 209 -15.81 -26.19 -9.74
CA TYR A 209 -16.33 -25.92 -11.08
C TYR A 209 -15.25 -25.96 -12.16
N ALA A 210 -13.99 -26.28 -11.81
CA ALA A 210 -12.93 -26.46 -12.79
C ALA A 210 -13.24 -27.72 -13.62
N THR A 211 -13.62 -27.53 -14.88
CA THR A 211 -13.76 -28.64 -15.84
C THR A 211 -12.51 -28.74 -16.71
N GLU A 212 -12.13 -29.95 -17.12
CA GLU A 212 -10.95 -30.17 -17.99
C GLU A 212 -11.08 -29.54 -19.39
N PHE A 213 -12.27 -29.04 -19.74
CA PHE A 213 -12.60 -28.45 -21.05
C PHE A 213 -12.84 -26.94 -21.01
N ASP A 214 -12.62 -26.30 -19.86
CA ASP A 214 -12.83 -24.87 -19.75
C ASP A 214 -11.71 -24.10 -20.48
N LEU A 215 -12.07 -23.44 -21.57
CA LEU A 215 -11.17 -22.59 -22.36
C LEU A 215 -11.09 -21.17 -21.77
N GLU A 216 -11.82 -20.89 -20.70
CA GLU A 216 -11.83 -19.59 -20.04
C GLU A 216 -10.61 -19.41 -19.14
N ALA A 217 -9.97 -18.25 -19.22
CA ALA A 217 -8.83 -17.87 -18.40
C ALA A 217 -9.27 -17.35 -17.02
N GLU A 218 -10.18 -18.06 -16.35
CA GLU A 218 -10.61 -17.70 -15.00
C GLU A 218 -9.59 -18.17 -13.95
N GLU A 219 -9.37 -17.35 -12.92
CA GLU A 219 -8.53 -17.74 -11.78
C GLU A 219 -9.37 -18.64 -10.85
N TYR A 220 -9.03 -19.93 -10.82
CA TYR A 220 -9.68 -20.89 -9.93
C TYR A 220 -9.05 -20.83 -8.54
N VAL A 221 -9.91 -20.73 -7.52
CA VAL A 221 -9.52 -20.62 -6.13
C VAL A 221 -10.20 -21.73 -5.32
N PRO A 222 -9.49 -22.31 -4.33
CA PRO A 222 -10.05 -23.38 -3.52
C PRO A 222 -11.12 -22.86 -2.56
N LEU A 223 -12.05 -23.74 -2.20
CA LEU A 223 -13.03 -23.49 -1.15
C LEU A 223 -12.37 -22.97 0.14
N PRO A 224 -12.82 -21.83 0.70
CA PRO A 224 -12.24 -21.28 1.92
C PRO A 224 -12.33 -22.25 3.10
N LYS A 225 -11.25 -22.34 3.87
CA LYS A 225 -11.18 -23.10 5.12
C LYS A 225 -11.73 -22.28 6.29
N GLY A 226 -12.36 -22.95 7.24
CA GLY A 226 -12.92 -22.32 8.44
C GLY A 226 -14.38 -21.89 8.27
N ASP A 227 -14.87 -21.06 9.19
CA ASP A 227 -16.26 -20.60 9.19
C ASP A 227 -16.51 -19.51 8.12
N VAL A 228 -17.74 -19.46 7.61
CA VAL A 228 -18.19 -18.42 6.67
C VAL A 228 -18.03 -17.03 7.27
N HIS A 229 -18.42 -16.87 8.54
CA HIS A 229 -18.26 -15.62 9.27
C HIS A 229 -17.02 -15.71 10.16
N LYS A 230 -16.05 -14.81 9.95
CA LYS A 230 -14.83 -14.77 10.75
C LYS A 230 -14.31 -13.37 10.94
N LYS A 231 -13.48 -13.21 11.95
CA LYS A 231 -12.68 -12.00 12.18
C LYS A 231 -11.34 -12.17 11.48
N LYS A 232 -11.00 -11.25 10.58
CA LYS A 232 -9.74 -11.24 9.85
C LYS A 232 -8.95 -10.02 10.26
N GLU A 233 -7.75 -10.23 10.77
CA GLU A 233 -6.79 -9.14 10.95
C GLU A 233 -6.27 -8.72 9.58
N VAL A 234 -6.48 -7.45 9.25
CA VAL A 234 -5.98 -6.82 8.04
C VAL A 234 -4.89 -5.85 8.47
N VAL A 235 -3.69 -6.08 7.95
CA VAL A 235 -2.56 -5.17 8.13
C VAL A 235 -2.43 -4.37 6.85
N GLN A 236 -2.57 -3.05 6.96
CA GLN A 236 -2.39 -2.14 5.85
C GLN A 236 -1.21 -1.23 6.12
N ASP A 237 -0.24 -1.24 5.20
CA ASP A 237 0.90 -0.33 5.23
C ASP A 237 0.61 0.85 4.29
N VAL A 238 0.59 2.07 4.82
CA VAL A 238 0.38 3.32 4.07
C VAL A 238 1.49 4.32 4.41
N THR A 239 1.87 5.20 3.50
CA THR A 239 2.80 6.30 3.84
C THR A 239 2.02 7.53 4.31
N LEU A 240 2.68 8.42 5.06
CA LEU A 240 2.06 9.71 5.41
C LEU A 240 1.75 10.54 4.16
N HIS A 241 2.53 10.38 3.09
CA HIS A 241 2.26 11.03 1.81
C HIS A 241 0.96 10.54 1.18
N ASP A 242 0.65 9.24 1.26
CA ASP A 242 -0.60 8.70 0.70
C ASP A 242 -1.81 9.27 1.44
N LEU A 243 -1.72 9.43 2.76
CA LEU A 243 -2.74 10.09 3.58
C LEU A 243 -2.86 11.57 3.21
N ASP A 244 -1.74 12.29 3.07
CA ASP A 244 -1.72 13.69 2.66
C ASP A 244 -2.40 13.87 1.27
N ALA A 245 -2.02 13.05 0.30
CA ALA A 245 -2.53 13.10 -1.07
C ALA A 245 -4.02 12.75 -1.16
N ALA A 246 -4.46 11.70 -0.46
CA ALA A 246 -5.86 11.26 -0.46
C ALA A 246 -6.81 12.32 0.14
N ASN A 247 -6.35 13.10 1.12
CA ASN A 247 -7.14 14.18 1.71
C ASN A 247 -7.03 15.51 0.94
N ALA A 248 -5.90 15.78 0.28
CA ALA A 248 -5.70 16.99 -0.52
C ALA A 248 -6.48 16.97 -1.84
N LYS A 249 -6.62 15.79 -2.45
CA LYS A 249 -7.40 15.56 -3.67
C LYS A 249 -8.27 14.31 -3.48
N PRO A 250 -9.48 14.43 -2.91
CA PRO A 250 -10.36 13.28 -2.75
C PRO A 250 -10.67 12.69 -4.13
N GLN A 251 -10.12 11.51 -4.42
CA GLN A 251 -10.46 10.77 -5.64
C GLN A 251 -11.89 10.23 -5.50
N GLY A 252 -12.75 10.55 -6.47
CA GLY A 252 -14.10 9.97 -6.54
C GLY A 252 -15.27 10.93 -6.26
N GLY A 253 -15.09 12.24 -6.47
CA GLY A 253 -16.26 13.11 -6.66
C GLY A 253 -17.09 12.63 -7.86
N GLN A 254 -18.41 12.57 -7.72
CA GLN A 254 -19.34 12.28 -8.81
C GLN A 254 -19.66 13.53 -9.66
N ASP A 255 -19.07 14.68 -9.32
CA ASP A 255 -19.34 15.94 -9.99
C ASP A 255 -18.59 16.04 -11.32
N VAL A 256 -19.26 16.60 -12.34
CA VAL A 256 -18.74 16.82 -13.70
C VAL A 256 -17.36 17.50 -13.69
N LEU A 257 -17.14 18.42 -12.75
CA LEU A 257 -15.87 19.12 -12.57
C LEU A 257 -14.74 18.20 -12.08
N SER A 258 -15.04 17.27 -11.18
CA SER A 258 -14.08 16.27 -10.69
C SER A 258 -13.77 15.19 -11.74
N MET A 259 -14.74 14.85 -12.59
CA MET A 259 -14.52 13.99 -13.76
C MET A 259 -13.67 14.67 -14.84
N MET A 260 -13.88 15.97 -15.12
CA MET A 260 -13.02 16.74 -16.03
C MET A 260 -11.60 16.92 -15.46
N GLY A 261 -11.47 17.09 -14.15
CA GLY A 261 -10.17 17.16 -13.47
C GLY A 261 -9.34 15.88 -13.58
N GLN A 262 -9.98 14.71 -13.71
CA GLN A 262 -9.29 13.43 -13.95
C GLN A 262 -8.83 13.24 -15.40
N LEU A 263 -9.47 13.92 -16.37
CA LEU A 263 -9.09 13.89 -17.79
C LEU A 263 -7.92 14.83 -18.11
N LEU A 264 -7.69 15.85 -17.28
CA LEU A 264 -6.55 16.77 -17.41
C LEU A 264 -5.32 16.23 -16.68
N LYS A 265 -4.13 16.49 -17.21
CA LYS A 265 -2.87 16.12 -16.54
C LYS A 265 -2.88 16.71 -15.12
N PRO A 266 -2.76 15.89 -14.07
CA PRO A 266 -2.81 16.39 -12.70
C PRO A 266 -1.58 17.26 -12.45
N LYS A 267 -1.79 18.56 -12.19
CA LYS A 267 -0.73 19.45 -11.70
C LYS A 267 -0.35 19.05 -10.27
N LYS A 268 0.94 19.10 -9.92
CA LYS A 268 1.34 19.03 -8.52
C LYS A 268 0.79 20.24 -7.77
N THR A 269 0.25 20.00 -6.58
CA THR A 269 -0.37 21.03 -5.74
C THR A 269 0.26 20.94 -4.36
N GLU A 270 0.71 22.07 -3.83
CA GLU A 270 1.29 22.11 -2.49
C GLU A 270 0.27 21.67 -1.44
N ILE A 271 0.71 20.85 -0.48
CA ILE A 271 -0.13 20.41 0.63
C ILE A 271 0.05 21.39 1.78
N THR A 272 -1.05 22.02 2.21
CA THR A 272 -0.99 23.04 3.26
C THR A 272 -0.53 22.46 4.61
N ASP A 273 0.23 23.24 5.37
CA ASP A 273 0.64 22.85 6.73
C ASP A 273 -0.54 22.57 7.66
N LYS A 274 -1.67 23.25 7.45
CA LYS A 274 -2.89 23.02 8.22
C LYS A 274 -3.40 21.58 8.02
N LEU A 275 -3.50 21.13 6.77
CA LEU A 275 -3.92 19.77 6.45
C LEU A 275 -2.94 18.74 7.04
N ARG A 276 -1.63 18.96 6.91
CA ARG A 276 -0.62 18.09 7.53
C ARG A 276 -0.75 17.99 9.04
N ARG A 277 -1.03 19.10 9.72
CA ARG A 277 -1.27 19.11 11.18
C ARG A 277 -2.54 18.35 11.56
N GLU A 278 -3.60 18.46 10.77
CA GLU A 278 -4.83 17.70 11.00
C GLU A 278 -4.60 16.19 10.80
N ILE A 279 -3.90 15.80 9.74
CA ILE A 279 -3.53 14.40 9.49
C ILE A 279 -2.65 13.87 10.62
N ASN A 280 -1.63 14.61 11.04
CA ASN A 280 -0.75 14.19 12.14
C ASN A 280 -1.55 13.94 13.43
N LYS A 281 -2.51 14.81 13.78
CA LYS A 281 -3.38 14.59 14.95
C LYS A 281 -4.18 13.29 14.87
N VAL A 282 -4.65 12.92 13.68
CA VAL A 282 -5.38 11.66 13.48
C VAL A 282 -4.43 10.45 13.58
N VAL A 283 -3.24 10.56 12.99
CA VAL A 283 -2.21 9.52 13.07
C VAL A 283 -1.77 9.28 14.51
N ASP A 284 -1.48 10.36 15.26
CA ASP A 284 -1.10 10.28 16.67
C ASP A 284 -2.20 9.59 17.49
N LYS A 285 -3.47 9.94 17.25
CA LYS A 285 -4.60 9.27 17.90
C LYS A 285 -4.66 7.76 17.59
N TYR A 286 -4.37 7.34 16.36
CA TYR A 286 -4.37 5.92 16.00
C TYR A 286 -3.21 5.16 16.66
N ILE A 287 -2.06 5.82 16.82
CA ILE A 287 -0.91 5.28 17.54
C ILE A 287 -1.24 5.15 19.03
N ASP A 288 -1.81 6.18 19.64
CA ASP A 288 -2.21 6.19 21.07
C ASP A 288 -3.25 5.11 21.38
N GLN A 289 -4.13 4.81 20.42
CA GLN A 289 -5.12 3.74 20.53
C GLN A 289 -4.55 2.34 20.27
N GLY A 290 -3.29 2.22 19.86
CA GLY A 290 -2.65 0.95 19.50
C GLY A 290 -3.15 0.34 18.19
N ILE A 291 -3.88 1.11 17.38
CA ILE A 291 -4.43 0.68 16.08
C ILE A 291 -3.35 0.77 15.00
N ALA A 292 -2.43 1.72 15.12
CA ALA A 292 -1.36 1.95 14.15
C ALA A 292 0.02 2.01 14.79
N GLU A 293 1.04 1.66 14.02
CA GLU A 293 2.45 1.78 14.39
C GLU A 293 3.20 2.59 13.33
N LEU A 294 3.98 3.58 13.76
CA LEU A 294 4.87 4.31 12.86
C LEU A 294 6.04 3.42 12.44
N VAL A 295 6.25 3.31 11.13
CA VAL A 295 7.35 2.57 10.52
C VAL A 295 8.30 3.60 9.88
N PRO A 296 9.39 3.99 10.57
CA PRO A 296 10.38 4.87 9.97
C PRO A 296 11.06 4.17 8.80
N GLY A 297 11.06 4.83 7.64
CA GLY A 297 11.77 4.37 6.46
C GLY A 297 13.07 5.10 6.22
N VAL A 298 13.54 5.06 4.97
CA VAL A 298 14.80 5.67 4.54
C VAL A 298 14.54 6.59 3.37
N LEU A 299 14.93 7.86 3.52
CA LEU A 299 15.03 8.81 2.43
C LEU A 299 16.48 8.80 1.93
N PHE A 300 16.69 8.31 0.71
CA PHE A 300 18.00 8.31 0.07
C PHE A 300 18.06 9.46 -0.94
N ILE A 301 18.93 10.44 -0.69
CA ILE A 301 19.17 11.56 -1.60
C ILE A 301 20.47 11.31 -2.36
N ASP A 302 20.34 10.91 -3.62
CA ASP A 302 21.48 10.79 -4.52
C ASP A 302 21.92 12.17 -5.02
N GLU A 303 23.21 12.33 -5.32
CA GLU A 303 23.80 13.59 -5.77
C GLU A 303 23.43 14.80 -4.87
N VAL A 304 23.56 14.63 -3.56
CA VAL A 304 23.22 15.64 -2.53
C VAL A 304 23.93 16.98 -2.72
N HIS A 305 25.06 17.00 -3.44
CA HIS A 305 25.80 18.22 -3.76
C HIS A 305 25.03 19.15 -4.72
N MET A 306 23.97 18.66 -5.37
CA MET A 306 23.06 19.47 -6.18
C MET A 306 22.11 20.33 -5.35
N LEU A 307 22.02 20.09 -4.03
CA LEU A 307 21.17 20.85 -3.13
C LEU A 307 21.84 22.18 -2.73
N ASP A 308 21.02 23.22 -2.58
CA ASP A 308 21.46 24.54 -2.13
C ASP A 308 21.34 24.71 -0.60
N ILE A 309 21.89 25.83 -0.09
CA ILE A 309 21.90 26.15 1.34
C ILE A 309 20.49 26.28 1.94
N GLU A 310 19.51 26.73 1.17
CA GLU A 310 18.10 26.82 1.61
C GLU A 310 17.55 25.42 1.87
N THR A 311 17.86 24.47 0.99
CA THR A 311 17.49 23.07 1.14
C THR A 311 18.14 22.45 2.38
N PHE A 312 19.44 22.65 2.61
CA PHE A 312 20.10 22.14 3.82
C PHE A 312 19.55 22.78 5.10
N THR A 313 19.19 24.06 5.06
CA THR A 313 18.54 24.74 6.18
C THR A 313 17.19 24.10 6.50
N TYR A 314 16.45 23.67 5.48
CA TYR A 314 15.20 22.92 5.67
C TYR A 314 15.45 21.53 6.24
N LEU A 315 16.41 20.76 5.68
CA LEU A 315 16.78 19.43 6.15
C LEU A 315 17.23 19.40 7.63
N HIS A 316 17.86 20.47 8.12
CA HIS A 316 18.26 20.57 9.52
C HIS A 316 17.06 20.82 10.47
N ARG A 317 15.97 21.41 9.98
CA ARG A 317 14.77 21.73 10.79
C ARG A 317 13.75 20.61 10.80
N ALA A 318 13.71 19.81 9.74
CA ALA A 318 12.81 18.68 9.54
C ALA A 318 13.21 17.48 10.40
#